data_AF-A0A3E0KLC1-F1
#
_entry.id   AF-A0A3E0KLC1-F1
#
_cell.length_a   1.000
_cell.length_b   1.000
_cell.length_c   1.000
_cell.angle_alpha   90.00
_cell.angle_beta   90.00
_cell.angle_gamma   90.00
#
_symmetry.space_group_name_H-M   'P 1'
#
loop_
_entity.id
_entity.type
_entity.pdbx_description
1 polymer ?
#
loop_
_entity_poly.entity_id
_entity_poly.type
_entity_poly.pdbx_seq_one_letter_code
_entity_poly.pdbx_strand_id
1 'polypeptide(L)'
;MATAPARRGRVVRPEAARRYGLDPDHLPVARAVRMSLSIPFYYEPVFLPLPGGGRSVIVDGGLLSNFPVWLFDSDGIPPWPTFGIKIVEPGEGRPLKIRGPLSLLHAVVSTMLEAHDARYIEEADFVRTIAVPSTGVGTVEFDLSRERARALLEAGRRAARQFFETWDFDRYVAAFRVKPPPRGRGRRLRTLGPAVSA
;
A
#
# COMPACT_ATOMS: atom_id res chain seq x y z
N MET A 1 13.15 -21.63 28.83
CA MET A 1 13.50 -21.52 27.40
C MET A 1 12.67 -20.37 26.83
N ALA A 2 13.21 -19.16 26.84
CA ALA A 2 12.45 -17.93 26.57
C ALA A 2 12.43 -17.63 25.08
N THR A 3 11.26 -17.76 24.47
CA THR A 3 10.98 -17.32 23.10
C THR A 3 10.93 -15.79 23.08
N ALA A 4 11.93 -15.15 22.48
CA ALA A 4 11.92 -13.71 22.28
C ALA A 4 10.81 -13.32 21.28
N PRO A 5 10.08 -12.20 21.50
CA PRO A 5 8.90 -11.86 20.71
C PRO A 5 9.29 -11.46 19.29
N ALA A 6 8.81 -12.22 18.30
CA ALA A 6 8.77 -11.78 16.91
C ALA A 6 7.84 -10.56 16.81
N ARG A 7 8.43 -9.35 16.88
CA ARG A 7 7.66 -8.11 16.73
C ARG A 7 7.15 -8.02 15.29
N ARG A 8 5.84 -8.11 15.10
CA ARG A 8 5.15 -7.88 13.83
C ARG A 8 5.11 -6.37 13.56
N GLY A 9 5.52 -5.94 12.38
CA GLY A 9 5.50 -4.52 12.01
C GLY A 9 5.87 -4.31 10.54
N ARG A 10 5.39 -3.21 9.96
CA ARG A 10 5.72 -2.81 8.58
C ARG A 10 7.00 -1.97 8.58
N VAL A 11 7.91 -2.25 7.65
CA VAL A 11 9.08 -1.40 7.35
C VAL A 11 8.69 -0.51 6.17
N VAL A 12 8.09 0.64 6.48
CA VAL A 12 7.45 1.50 5.45
C VAL A 12 8.40 2.57 4.94
N ARG A 13 9.29 3.10 5.78
CA ARG A 13 10.21 4.18 5.42
C ARG A 13 11.67 3.76 5.53
N PRO A 14 12.59 4.40 4.75
CA PRO A 14 14.02 4.17 4.88
C PRO A 14 14.51 4.30 6.32
N GLU A 15 14.03 5.29 7.08
CA GLU A 15 14.44 5.50 8.49
C GLU A 15 14.09 4.31 9.40
N ALA A 16 13.10 3.49 9.05
CA ALA A 16 12.74 2.30 9.82
C ALA A 16 13.85 1.23 9.76
N ALA A 17 14.76 1.29 8.77
CA ALA A 17 15.93 0.43 8.69
C ALA A 17 16.87 0.59 9.91
N ARG A 18 16.89 1.78 10.54
CA ARG A 18 17.67 2.04 11.77
C ARG A 18 17.29 1.12 12.92
N ARG A 19 16.03 0.68 12.98
CA ARG A 19 15.54 -0.27 14.01
C ARG A 19 16.21 -1.65 13.89
N TYR A 20 16.75 -1.96 12.73
CA TYR A 20 17.46 -3.20 12.42
C TYR A 20 18.98 -3.00 12.36
N GLY A 21 19.48 -1.88 12.90
CA GLY A 21 20.90 -1.54 12.88
C GLY A 21 21.45 -1.22 11.49
N LEU A 22 20.59 -0.89 10.54
CA LEU A 22 20.98 -0.48 9.19
C LEU A 22 20.95 1.05 9.10
N ASP A 23 21.98 1.62 8.50
CA ASP A 23 21.97 3.04 8.12
C ASP A 23 21.18 3.22 6.81
N PRO A 24 20.07 3.99 6.81
CA PRO A 24 19.26 4.23 5.61
C PRO A 24 20.06 4.83 4.45
N ASP A 25 21.00 5.73 4.75
CA ASP A 25 21.75 6.47 3.73
C ASP A 25 22.81 5.60 3.04
N HIS A 26 23.16 4.47 3.67
CA HIS A 26 24.13 3.50 3.15
C HIS A 26 23.47 2.16 2.77
N LEU A 27 22.15 2.05 2.85
CA LEU A 27 21.44 0.82 2.47
C LEU A 27 21.34 0.72 0.94
N PRO A 28 21.90 -0.33 0.30
CA PRO A 28 21.80 -0.47 -1.14
C PRO A 28 20.34 -0.63 -1.58
N VAL A 29 19.93 0.12 -2.61
CA VAL A 29 18.57 0.05 -3.18
C VAL A 29 18.21 -1.38 -3.58
N ALA A 30 19.13 -2.12 -4.19
CA ALA A 30 18.92 -3.52 -4.57
C ALA A 30 18.59 -4.41 -3.36
N ARG A 31 19.18 -4.14 -2.18
CA ARG A 31 18.91 -4.87 -0.95
C ARG A 31 17.53 -4.53 -0.40
N ALA A 32 17.14 -3.25 -0.42
CA ALA A 32 15.80 -2.81 -0.03
C ALA A 32 14.71 -3.42 -0.94
N VAL A 33 14.95 -3.45 -2.26
CA VAL A 33 14.07 -4.11 -3.23
C VAL A 33 13.99 -5.61 -2.96
N ARG A 34 15.12 -6.29 -2.71
CA ARG A 34 15.13 -7.72 -2.37
C ARG A 34 14.34 -8.03 -1.10
N MET A 35 14.43 -7.17 -0.09
CA MET A 35 13.60 -7.26 1.12
C MET A 35 12.12 -7.12 0.79
N SER A 36 11.77 -6.14 -0.04
CA SER A 36 10.38 -5.85 -0.43
C SER A 36 9.72 -6.93 -1.28
N LEU A 37 10.50 -7.73 -2.02
CA LEU A 37 10.04 -8.81 -2.91
C LEU A 37 10.12 -10.22 -2.27
N SER A 38 10.30 -10.32 -0.95
CA SER A 38 10.52 -11.60 -0.24
C SER A 38 9.22 -12.37 0.00
N ILE A 39 8.50 -12.73 -1.07
CA ILE A 39 7.22 -13.45 -0.98
C ILE A 39 7.48 -14.81 -0.32
N PRO A 40 6.85 -15.11 0.83
CA PRO A 40 7.07 -16.38 1.52
C PRO A 40 6.82 -17.57 0.60
N PHE A 41 7.66 -18.59 0.74
CA PHE A 41 7.63 -19.84 -0.04
C PHE A 41 8.03 -19.71 -1.52
N TYR A 42 8.19 -18.49 -2.06
CA TYR A 42 8.76 -18.25 -3.40
C TYR A 42 10.21 -17.77 -3.33
N TYR A 43 10.52 -16.93 -2.34
CA TYR A 43 11.87 -16.40 -2.11
C TYR A 43 12.33 -16.66 -0.69
N GLU A 44 13.65 -16.82 -0.52
CA GLU A 44 14.26 -16.90 0.81
C GLU A 44 14.01 -15.57 1.56
N PRO A 45 13.52 -15.62 2.82
CA PRO A 45 13.30 -14.42 3.60
C PRO A 45 14.62 -13.75 3.99
N VAL A 46 14.60 -12.43 4.17
CA VAL A 46 15.82 -11.71 4.57
C VAL A 46 15.89 -11.64 6.09
N PHE A 47 16.98 -12.17 6.66
CA PHE A 47 17.24 -12.10 8.10
C PHE A 47 18.04 -10.84 8.44
N LEU A 48 17.53 -10.06 9.39
CA LEU A 48 18.22 -8.88 9.92
C LEU A 48 18.53 -9.04 11.42
N PRO A 49 19.74 -8.68 11.86
CA PRO A 49 20.05 -8.67 13.29
C PRO A 49 19.24 -7.58 14.00
N LEU A 50 18.86 -7.84 15.26
CA LEU A 50 18.23 -6.84 16.12
C LEU A 50 19.24 -6.30 17.14
N PRO A 51 19.21 -4.97 17.43
CA PRO A 51 19.95 -4.42 18.56
C PRO A 51 19.47 -5.08 19.86
N GLY A 52 20.36 -5.76 20.58
CA GLY A 52 20.02 -6.52 21.81
C GLY A 52 19.96 -8.03 21.64
N GLY A 53 20.26 -8.56 20.46
CA GLY A 53 20.32 -10.01 20.18
C GLY A 53 19.05 -10.56 19.54
N GLY A 54 19.21 -11.62 18.74
CA GLY A 54 18.14 -12.22 17.94
C GLY A 54 18.11 -11.75 16.48
N ARG A 55 17.13 -12.26 15.72
CA ARG A 55 16.95 -11.97 14.28
C ARG A 55 15.51 -11.60 13.99
N SER A 56 15.32 -10.60 13.14
CA SER A 56 14.05 -10.31 12.50
C SER A 56 14.01 -10.97 11.12
N VAL A 57 12.82 -11.39 10.70
CA VAL A 57 12.56 -11.96 9.39
C VAL A 57 11.78 -10.93 8.58
N ILE A 58 12.37 -10.49 7.47
CA ILE A 58 11.73 -9.57 6.54
C ILE A 58 11.08 -10.41 5.43
N VAL A 59 9.81 -10.14 5.22
CA VAL A 59 8.95 -10.75 4.19
C VAL A 59 8.36 -9.65 3.30
N ASP A 60 7.80 -10.07 2.17
CA ASP A 60 7.19 -9.18 1.18
C ASP A 60 6.22 -8.14 1.78
N GLY A 61 6.32 -6.92 1.27
CA GLY A 61 5.50 -5.80 1.73
C GLY A 61 4.03 -5.91 1.35
N GLY A 62 3.72 -6.59 0.24
CA GLY A 62 2.37 -6.84 -0.27
C GLY A 62 1.51 -7.70 0.67
N LEU A 63 2.12 -8.51 1.53
CA LEU A 63 1.41 -9.25 2.58
C LEU A 63 0.79 -8.35 3.65
N LEU A 64 1.35 -7.16 3.85
CA LEU A 64 0.87 -6.23 4.87
C LEU A 64 0.22 -5.00 4.23
N SER A 65 0.71 -4.53 3.07
CA SER A 65 0.31 -3.26 2.47
C SER A 65 0.71 -3.21 0.99
N ASN A 66 -0.18 -3.63 0.09
CA ASN A 66 0.15 -3.72 -1.34
C ASN A 66 0.16 -2.37 -2.08
N PHE A 67 -0.48 -1.33 -1.52
CA PHE A 67 -0.63 -0.04 -2.20
C PHE A 67 -0.49 1.18 -1.28
N PRO A 68 0.73 1.48 -0.77
CA PRO A 68 0.95 2.56 0.20
C PRO A 68 1.06 3.95 -0.44
N VAL A 69 0.07 4.36 -1.24
CA VAL A 69 0.09 5.67 -1.93
C VAL A 69 0.12 6.84 -0.94
N TRP A 70 -0.53 6.69 0.22
CA TRP A 70 -0.50 7.64 1.34
C TRP A 70 0.91 7.95 1.87
N LEU A 71 1.90 7.08 1.62
CA LEU A 71 3.27 7.31 2.08
C LEU A 71 3.93 8.51 1.40
N PHE A 72 3.50 8.78 0.17
CA PHE A 72 4.04 9.84 -0.67
C PHE A 72 3.18 11.10 -0.64
N ASP A 73 2.24 11.18 0.29
CA ASP A 73 1.44 12.37 0.51
C ASP A 73 2.04 13.34 1.51
N SER A 74 1.67 14.60 1.35
CA SER A 74 1.91 15.66 2.31
C SER A 74 0.62 16.07 3.00
N ASP A 75 0.76 16.61 4.20
CA ASP A 75 -0.33 17.27 4.92
C ASP A 75 -0.71 18.57 4.21
N GLY A 76 -2.01 18.78 3.97
CA GLY A 76 -2.52 19.97 3.29
C GLY A 76 -2.48 19.87 1.76
N ILE A 77 -2.18 21.00 1.10
CA ILE A 77 -2.12 21.09 -0.37
C ILE A 77 -0.71 20.68 -0.82
N PRO A 78 -0.56 19.57 -1.57
CA PRO A 78 0.74 19.14 -2.03
C PRO A 78 1.26 20.07 -3.14
N PRO A 79 2.58 20.28 -3.25
CA PRO A 79 3.18 21.05 -4.35
C PRO A 79 3.12 20.34 -5.71
N TRP A 80 2.91 19.02 -5.72
CA TRP A 80 2.75 18.20 -6.93
C TRP A 80 1.80 17.02 -6.67
N PRO A 81 1.12 16.48 -7.70
CA PRO A 81 0.28 15.31 -7.55
C PRO A 81 1.12 14.05 -7.27
N THR A 82 0.59 13.18 -6.42
CA THR A 82 1.10 11.82 -6.22
C THR A 82 0.18 10.85 -6.94
N PHE A 83 0.74 10.08 -7.88
CA PHE A 83 0.02 9.08 -8.65
C PHE A 83 0.31 7.69 -8.14
N GLY A 84 -0.74 6.89 -8.00
CA GLY A 84 -0.63 5.47 -7.75
C GLY A 84 -0.89 4.66 -9.02
N ILE A 85 -0.16 3.57 -9.22
CA ILE A 85 -0.43 2.63 -10.32
C ILE A 85 -0.77 1.28 -9.69
N LYS A 86 -1.97 0.78 -9.99
CA LYS A 86 -2.47 -0.44 -9.38
C LYS A 86 -2.93 -1.40 -10.47
N ILE A 87 -2.42 -2.63 -10.42
CA ILE A 87 -2.87 -3.70 -11.31
C ILE A 87 -4.11 -4.33 -10.66
N VAL A 88 -5.23 -4.30 -11.36
CA VAL A 88 -6.53 -4.80 -10.85
C VAL A 88 -7.03 -5.92 -11.75
N GLU A 89 -7.64 -6.94 -11.15
CA GLU A 89 -8.38 -7.94 -11.92
C GLU A 89 -9.85 -7.47 -12.06
N PRO A 90 -10.37 -7.28 -13.29
CA PRO A 90 -11.77 -6.93 -13.47
C PRO A 90 -12.65 -8.17 -13.22
N GLY A 91 -13.32 -8.23 -12.05
CA GLY A 91 -14.30 -9.26 -11.71
C GLY A 91 -14.04 -9.95 -10.36
N GLU A 92 -14.90 -10.91 -9.99
CA GLU A 92 -14.60 -11.85 -8.90
C GLU A 92 -13.37 -12.68 -9.30
N GLY A 93 -12.31 -12.63 -8.49
CA GLY A 93 -11.00 -13.21 -8.80
C GLY A 93 -11.08 -14.65 -9.29
N ARG A 94 -10.14 -15.05 -10.15
CA ARG A 94 -10.15 -16.40 -10.74
C ARG A 94 -10.14 -17.48 -9.65
N PRO A 95 -11.09 -18.43 -9.64
CA PRO A 95 -11.08 -19.53 -8.68
C PRO A 95 -9.82 -20.38 -8.90
N LEU A 96 -8.94 -20.37 -7.90
CA LEU A 96 -7.71 -21.16 -7.91
C LEU A 96 -8.08 -22.64 -7.73
N LYS A 97 -7.74 -23.46 -8.73
CA LYS A 97 -7.99 -24.91 -8.68
C LYS A 97 -7.01 -25.58 -7.72
N ILE A 98 -7.52 -26.02 -6.56
CA ILE A 98 -6.72 -26.75 -5.57
C ILE A 98 -6.64 -28.22 -5.99
N ARG A 99 -5.44 -28.68 -6.35
CA ARG A 99 -5.15 -30.06 -6.79
C ARG A 99 -4.22 -30.81 -5.82
N GLY A 100 -3.72 -30.14 -4.79
CA GLY A 100 -2.79 -30.70 -3.81
C GLY A 100 -2.15 -29.64 -2.88
N PRO A 101 -1.24 -30.05 -1.99
CA PRO A 101 -0.66 -29.19 -0.96
C PRO A 101 0.04 -27.94 -1.50
N LEU A 102 0.80 -28.06 -2.59
CA LEU A 102 1.49 -26.93 -3.22
C LEU A 102 0.52 -25.93 -3.84
N SER A 103 -0.56 -26.41 -4.47
CA SER A 103 -1.60 -25.53 -5.03
C SER A 103 -2.44 -24.84 -3.95
N LEU A 104 -2.61 -25.48 -2.79
CA LEU A 104 -3.24 -24.84 -1.63
C LEU A 104 -2.35 -23.73 -1.08
N LEU A 105 -1.05 -23.98 -0.93
CA LEU A 105 -0.09 -22.97 -0.49
C LEU A 105 -0.08 -21.75 -1.41
N HIS A 106 0.00 -21.99 -2.73
CA HIS A 106 -0.14 -20.95 -3.74
C HIS A 106 -1.45 -20.18 -3.55
N ALA A 107 -2.58 -20.88 -3.41
CA ALA A 107 -3.88 -20.23 -3.25
C ALA A 107 -3.96 -19.35 -2.01
N VAL A 108 -3.39 -19.79 -0.89
CA VAL A 108 -3.34 -19.00 0.35
C VAL A 108 -2.48 -17.76 0.17
N VAL A 109 -1.28 -17.88 -0.41
CA VAL A 109 -0.39 -16.73 -0.63
C VAL A 109 -1.00 -15.72 -1.61
N SER A 110 -1.54 -16.19 -2.75
CA SER A 110 -2.24 -15.32 -3.72
C SER A 110 -3.41 -14.58 -3.06
N THR A 111 -4.24 -15.29 -2.31
CA THR A 111 -5.38 -14.69 -1.60
C THR A 111 -4.93 -13.66 -0.58
N MET A 112 -3.84 -13.90 0.16
CA MET A 112 -3.31 -12.91 1.11
C MET A 112 -2.88 -11.62 0.39
N LEU A 113 -2.17 -11.74 -0.73
CA LEU A 113 -1.72 -10.58 -1.51
C LEU A 113 -2.88 -9.80 -2.13
N GLU A 114 -3.91 -10.50 -2.64
CA GLU A 114 -5.09 -9.91 -3.27
C GLU A 114 -6.09 -9.33 -2.25
N ALA A 115 -6.33 -10.00 -1.12
CA ALA A 115 -7.28 -9.55 -0.11
C ALA A 115 -6.82 -8.27 0.60
N HIS A 116 -5.51 -8.07 0.72
CA HIS A 116 -4.94 -6.83 1.23
C HIS A 116 -5.02 -5.67 0.24
N ASP A 117 -5.17 -5.96 -1.05
CA ASP A 117 -5.33 -4.97 -2.10
C ASP A 117 -6.78 -4.43 -2.19
N ALA A 118 -7.78 -5.26 -1.87
CA ALA A 118 -9.20 -4.87 -1.94
C ALA A 118 -9.67 -3.99 -0.76
N ARG A 119 -8.95 -3.95 0.37
CA ARG A 119 -9.33 -3.17 1.55
C ARG A 119 -8.57 -1.86 1.63
N TYR A 120 -9.32 -0.75 1.69
CA TYR A 120 -8.83 0.63 1.91
C TYR A 120 -8.10 1.27 0.72
N ILE A 121 -8.87 1.66 -0.29
CA ILE A 121 -8.52 2.87 -1.04
C ILE A 121 -9.54 3.91 -0.62
N GLU A 122 -9.11 4.94 0.10
CA GLU A 122 -9.95 6.12 0.36
C GLU A 122 -10.32 6.77 -0.99
N GLU A 123 -11.50 7.37 -1.14
CA GLU A 123 -11.93 7.98 -2.43
C GLU A 123 -10.86 8.96 -2.98
N ALA A 124 -10.18 9.70 -2.11
CA ALA A 124 -9.09 10.61 -2.48
C ALA A 124 -7.88 9.89 -3.08
N ASP A 125 -7.62 8.65 -2.67
CA ASP A 125 -6.55 7.80 -3.19
C ASP A 125 -6.95 7.11 -4.49
N PHE A 126 -8.23 6.76 -4.62
CA PHE A 126 -8.75 6.15 -5.83
C PHE A 126 -8.68 7.11 -7.02
N VAL A 127 -9.06 8.37 -6.78
CA VAL A 127 -9.16 9.39 -7.82
C VAL A 127 -7.80 9.68 -8.47
N ARG A 128 -6.70 9.52 -7.74
CA ARG A 128 -5.31 9.65 -8.24
C ARG A 128 -4.64 8.32 -8.63
N THR A 129 -5.41 7.24 -8.72
CA THR A 129 -4.89 5.89 -9.03
C THR A 129 -5.21 5.48 -10.45
N ILE A 130 -4.17 5.11 -11.20
CA ILE A 130 -4.27 4.50 -12.53
C ILE A 130 -4.52 3.01 -12.33
N ALA A 131 -5.77 2.59 -12.53
CA ALA A 131 -6.16 1.18 -12.51
C ALA A 131 -5.80 0.51 -13.84
N VAL A 132 -4.85 -0.42 -13.80
CA VAL A 132 -4.40 -1.19 -14.96
C VAL A 132 -5.06 -2.57 -14.91
N PRO A 133 -5.84 -2.98 -15.91
CA PRO A 133 -6.41 -4.32 -15.92
C PRO A 133 -5.30 -5.37 -16.06
N SER A 134 -5.31 -6.37 -15.19
CA SER A 134 -4.33 -7.46 -15.15
C SER A 134 -4.37 -8.36 -16.39
N THR A 135 -5.43 -8.27 -17.21
CA THR A 135 -5.66 -9.14 -18.39
C THR A 135 -5.60 -10.63 -18.04
N GLY A 136 -5.99 -10.99 -16.80
CA GLY A 136 -5.97 -12.37 -16.30
C GLY A 136 -4.57 -12.89 -15.96
N VAL A 137 -3.61 -12.01 -15.69
CA VAL A 137 -2.29 -12.35 -15.14
C VAL A 137 -2.37 -12.33 -13.61
N GLY A 138 -1.98 -13.43 -12.97
CA GLY A 138 -1.98 -13.54 -11.51
C GLY A 138 -0.76 -12.89 -10.85
N THR A 139 -0.91 -12.52 -9.57
CA THR A 139 0.15 -11.85 -8.77
C THR A 139 1.45 -12.65 -8.66
N VAL A 140 1.37 -13.98 -8.66
CA VAL A 140 2.50 -14.92 -8.50
C VAL A 140 2.70 -15.79 -9.75
N GLU A 141 2.30 -15.29 -10.91
CA GLU A 141 2.44 -15.98 -12.19
C GLU A 141 3.81 -15.67 -12.84
N PHE A 142 4.84 -16.39 -12.40
CA PHE A 142 6.22 -16.18 -12.85
C PHE A 142 6.51 -16.72 -14.25
N ASP A 143 5.68 -17.62 -14.78
CA ASP A 143 5.82 -18.22 -16.11
C ASP A 143 4.94 -17.50 -17.14
N LEU A 144 5.18 -16.19 -17.30
CA LEU A 144 4.39 -15.36 -18.20
C LEU A 144 4.96 -15.40 -19.62
N SER A 145 4.11 -15.71 -20.61
CA SER A 145 4.51 -15.65 -22.02
C SER A 145 4.85 -14.21 -22.43
N ARG A 146 5.78 -14.05 -23.39
CA ARG A 146 6.16 -12.72 -23.92
C ARG A 146 4.97 -11.96 -24.49
N GLU A 147 4.00 -12.66 -25.08
CA GLU A 147 2.78 -12.08 -25.61
C GLU A 147 1.90 -11.48 -24.51
N ARG A 148 1.70 -12.22 -23.41
CA ARG A 148 0.92 -11.72 -22.27
C ARG A 148 1.62 -10.59 -21.53
N ALA A 149 2.96 -10.65 -21.41
CA ALA A 149 3.74 -9.54 -20.87
C ALA A 149 3.59 -8.25 -21.71
N ARG A 150 3.59 -8.36 -23.05
CA ARG A 150 3.32 -7.23 -23.94
C ARG A 150 1.89 -6.73 -23.81
N ALA A 151 0.90 -7.62 -23.73
CA ALA A 151 -0.50 -7.25 -23.55
C ALA A 151 -0.71 -6.46 -22.24
N LEU A 152 -0.07 -6.88 -21.15
CA LEU A 152 -0.12 -6.17 -19.87
C LEU A 152 0.55 -4.79 -19.96
N LEU A 153 1.71 -4.70 -20.63
CA LEU A 153 2.39 -3.42 -20.87
C LEU A 153 1.52 -2.45 -21.68
N GLU A 154 0.86 -2.94 -22.73
CA GLU A 154 -0.05 -2.13 -23.55
C GLU A 154 -1.30 -1.72 -22.78
N ALA A 155 -1.85 -2.61 -21.95
CA ALA A 155 -2.96 -2.29 -21.05
C ALA A 155 -2.58 -1.14 -20.10
N GLY A 156 -1.38 -1.21 -19.49
CA GLY A 156 -0.85 -0.14 -18.66
C GLY A 156 -0.69 1.18 -19.40
N ARG A 157 -0.15 1.15 -20.63
CA ARG A 157 -0.02 2.35 -21.48
C ARG A 157 -1.37 2.98 -21.81
N ARG A 158 -2.39 2.17 -22.15
CA ARG A 158 -3.74 2.67 -22.44
C ARG A 158 -4.38 3.30 -21.19
N ALA A 159 -4.32 2.60 -20.06
CA ALA A 159 -4.87 3.09 -18.79
C ALA A 159 -4.22 4.42 -18.37
N ALA A 160 -2.89 4.53 -18.49
CA ALA A 160 -2.18 5.77 -18.17
C ALA A 160 -2.60 6.92 -19.10
N ARG A 161 -2.71 6.70 -20.41
CA ARG A 161 -3.16 7.74 -21.35
C ARG A 161 -4.56 8.24 -21.02
N GLN A 162 -5.51 7.32 -20.86
CA GLN A 162 -6.89 7.67 -20.52
C GLN A 162 -6.99 8.44 -19.20
N PHE A 163 -6.18 8.07 -18.21
CA PHE A 163 -6.10 8.79 -16.95
C PHE A 163 -5.59 10.22 -17.15
N PHE A 164 -4.46 10.41 -17.82
CA PHE A 164 -3.87 11.75 -18.02
C PHE A 164 -4.68 12.65 -18.96
N GLU A 165 -5.54 12.11 -19.82
CA GLU A 165 -6.48 12.89 -20.62
C GLU A 165 -7.58 13.57 -19.79
N THR A 166 -7.94 12.97 -18.65
CA THR A 166 -9.06 13.42 -17.82
C THR A 166 -8.62 14.01 -16.48
N TRP A 167 -7.37 13.77 -16.08
CA TRP A 167 -6.83 14.20 -14.80
C TRP A 167 -6.48 15.68 -14.77
N ASP A 168 -6.93 16.36 -13.70
CA ASP A 168 -6.67 17.77 -13.44
C ASP A 168 -6.27 17.95 -11.96
N PHE A 169 -5.11 18.56 -11.74
CA PHE A 169 -4.55 18.74 -10.40
C PHE A 169 -5.29 19.79 -9.58
N ASP A 170 -5.70 20.89 -10.18
CA ASP A 170 -6.41 21.97 -9.49
C ASP A 170 -7.79 21.49 -9.03
N ARG A 171 -8.46 20.70 -9.87
CA ARG A 171 -9.72 20.03 -9.52
C ARG A 171 -9.55 19.06 -8.36
N TYR A 172 -8.46 18.28 -8.35
CA TYR A 172 -8.15 17.38 -7.23
C TYR A 172 -7.93 18.15 -5.91
N VAL A 173 -7.14 19.22 -5.94
CA VAL A 173 -6.87 20.06 -4.76
C VAL A 173 -8.17 20.66 -4.22
N ALA A 174 -9.00 21.23 -5.09
CA ALA A 174 -10.27 21.84 -4.70
C ALA A 174 -11.24 20.83 -4.06
N ALA A 175 -11.31 19.60 -4.59
CA ALA A 175 -12.23 18.58 -4.12
C ALA A 175 -11.77 17.88 -2.83
N PHE A 176 -10.46 17.61 -2.68
CA PHE A 176 -9.96 16.71 -1.63
C PHE A 176 -9.00 17.36 -0.63
N ARG A 177 -8.40 18.51 -0.95
CA ARG A 177 -7.39 19.16 -0.09
C ARG A 177 -7.88 20.46 0.55
N VAL A 178 -8.84 21.15 -0.07
CA VAL A 178 -9.47 22.34 0.51
C VAL A 178 -10.67 21.93 1.37
N LYS A 179 -10.43 21.55 2.64
CA LYS A 179 -11.54 21.49 3.62
C LYS A 179 -11.93 22.93 4.02
N PRO A 180 -13.22 23.30 4.06
CA PRO A 180 -13.63 24.54 4.73
C PRO A 180 -13.26 24.45 6.22
N PRO A 181 -12.99 25.58 6.90
CA PRO A 181 -12.62 25.57 8.31
C PRO A 181 -13.68 24.81 9.12
N PRO A 182 -13.29 24.09 10.19
CA PRO A 182 -14.27 23.40 11.02
C PRO A 182 -15.29 24.43 11.48
N ARG A 183 -16.58 24.19 11.16
CA ARG A 183 -17.69 24.97 11.72
C ARG A 183 -17.53 24.90 13.23
N GLY A 184 -17.02 25.99 13.83
CA GLY A 184 -16.78 26.07 15.25
C GLY A 184 -18.04 25.62 15.97
N ARG A 185 -17.91 24.63 16.86
CA ARG A 185 -18.94 24.38 17.86
C ARG A 185 -19.19 25.72 18.53
N GLY A 186 -20.33 26.34 18.25
CA GLY A 186 -20.77 27.57 18.88
C GLY A 186 -20.62 27.40 20.38
N ARG A 187 -19.64 28.11 20.93
CA ARG A 187 -19.48 28.30 22.37
C ARG A 187 -20.76 29.01 22.81
N ARG A 188 -21.75 28.24 23.29
CA ARG A 188 -22.90 28.79 24.01
C ARG A 188 -22.32 29.48 25.25
N LEU A 189 -22.07 30.77 25.13
CA LEU A 189 -21.95 31.68 26.26
C LEU A 189 -23.31 31.63 26.96
N ARG A 190 -23.42 30.82 28.02
CA ARG A 190 -24.49 31.00 29.02
C ARG A 190 -24.17 32.31 29.73
N THR A 191 -24.77 33.39 29.27
CA THR A 191 -25.03 34.57 30.10
C THR A 191 -26.02 34.16 31.17
N LEU A 192 -25.53 33.88 32.39
CA LEU A 192 -26.36 33.90 33.58
C LEU A 192 -26.35 35.35 34.10
N GLY A 193 -27.41 36.08 33.76
CA GLY A 193 -27.80 37.32 34.46
C GLY A 193 -28.65 37.00 35.70
N PRO A 194 -28.75 37.92 36.67
CA PRO A 194 -29.07 37.62 38.07
C PRO A 194 -30.56 37.77 38.42
N ALA A 195 -31.00 37.05 39.45
CA ALA A 195 -32.21 37.34 40.25
C ALA A 195 -32.03 36.63 41.61
N VAL A 196 -31.64 37.32 42.68
CA VAL A 196 -32.46 38.13 43.61
C VAL A 196 -33.46 37.28 44.43
N SER A 197 -33.07 37.08 45.69
CA SER A 197 -33.82 37.01 46.97
C SER A 197 -35.31 36.65 46.98
N ALA A 198 -35.65 35.61 47.75
CA ALA A 198 -36.58 35.66 48.89
C ALA A 198 -36.31 34.44 49.80
#